data_AF-A0A822ESC2-F1
#
_entry.id   AF-A0A822ESC2-F1
#
_cell.length_a   1.000
_cell.length_b   1.000
_cell.length_c   1.000
_cell.angle_alpha   90.00
_cell.angle_beta   90.00
_cell.angle_gamma   90.00
#
_symmetry.space_group_name_H-M   'P 1'
#
loop_
_entity.id
_entity.type
_entity.pdbx_description
1 polymer ?
#
loop_
_entity_poly.entity_id
_entity_poly.type
_entity_poly.pdbx_seq_one_letter_code
_entity_poly.pdbx_strand_id
1 'polypeptide(L)'
;MPSSQPKSRIPLTARQRSILLDFYNRNPYPSASERYLLVQLTGRTIKQVQDWFSNRRRTDSRLISTQSINNIPLSVSRSQPM
;
A
#
# COMPACT_ATOMS: atom_id res chain seq x y z
N MET A 1 -5.91 -24.75 -12.85
CA MET A 1 -4.79 -23.97 -12.27
C MET A 1 -5.09 -22.48 -12.46
N PRO A 2 -5.19 -21.64 -11.41
CA PRO A 2 -5.60 -20.25 -11.57
C PRO A 2 -4.43 -19.42 -12.16
N SER A 3 -4.74 -18.75 -13.26
CA SER A 3 -3.80 -18.17 -14.21
C SER A 3 -2.99 -16.98 -13.65
N SER A 4 -1.66 -17.06 -13.76
CA SER A 4 -0.71 -15.96 -13.51
C SER A 4 -0.65 -15.02 -14.70
N GLN A 5 -1.51 -14.00 -14.73
CA GLN A 5 -1.30 -12.84 -15.61
C GLN A 5 -0.29 -11.86 -14.99
N PRO A 6 0.59 -11.22 -15.80
CA PRO A 6 1.38 -10.09 -15.34
C PRO A 6 0.39 -8.97 -14.97
N LYS A 7 0.27 -8.67 -13.68
CA LYS A 7 -0.69 -7.70 -13.15
C LYS A 7 -0.28 -6.31 -13.64
N SER A 8 -0.82 -5.91 -14.79
CA SER A 8 -0.84 -4.51 -15.23
C SER A 8 -1.27 -3.67 -14.03
N ARG A 9 -0.40 -2.72 -13.65
CA ARG A 9 -0.62 -1.90 -12.46
C ARG A 9 -1.73 -0.90 -12.79
N ILE A 10 -2.98 -1.35 -12.75
CA ILE A 10 -4.13 -0.48 -12.99
C ILE A 10 -4.13 0.56 -11.85
N PRO A 11 -3.90 1.86 -12.17
CA PRO A 11 -3.88 2.91 -11.16
C PRO A 11 -5.22 2.90 -10.42
N LEU A 12 -5.19 3.13 -9.11
CA LEU A 12 -6.43 3.23 -8.35
C LEU A 12 -7.27 4.40 -8.87
N THR A 13 -8.54 4.16 -9.12
CA THR A 13 -9.48 5.26 -9.43
C THR A 13 -9.59 6.19 -8.21
N ALA A 14 -9.98 7.44 -8.44
CA ALA A 14 -10.17 8.42 -7.35
C ALA A 14 -11.11 7.88 -6.26
N ARG A 15 -12.21 7.21 -6.67
CA ARG A 15 -13.16 6.55 -5.77
C ARG A 15 -12.53 5.45 -4.92
N GLN A 16 -11.75 4.55 -5.54
CA GLN A 16 -11.05 3.48 -4.80
C GLN A 16 -10.04 4.04 -3.81
N ARG A 17 -9.32 5.10 -4.19
CA ARG A 17 -8.38 5.82 -3.31
C ARG A 17 -9.09 6.43 -2.11
N SER A 18 -10.19 7.15 -2.34
CA SER A 18 -10.94 7.79 -1.25
C SER A 18 -11.45 6.77 -0.23
N ILE A 19 -11.96 5.62 -0.68
CA ILE A 19 -12.41 4.54 0.21
C ILE A 19 -11.26 4.03 1.09
N LEU A 20 -10.09 3.78 0.49
CA LEU A 20 -8.92 3.30 1.23
C LEU A 20 -8.33 4.36 2.17
N LEU A 21 -8.36 5.64 1.79
CA LEU A 21 -7.92 6.74 2.65
C LEU A 21 -8.87 6.95 3.84
N ASP A 22 -10.19 7.01 3.61
CA ASP A 22 -11.17 7.17 4.66
C ASP A 22 -11.07 6.02 5.67
N PHE A 23 -10.93 4.79 5.17
CA PHE A 23 -10.70 3.64 6.02
C PHE A 23 -9.39 3.74 6.79
N TYR A 24 -8.28 4.12 6.14
CA TYR A 24 -6.98 4.27 6.80
C TYR A 24 -7.00 5.28 7.93
N ASN A 25 -7.71 6.40 7.77
CA ASN A 25 -7.86 7.42 8.81
C ASN A 25 -8.61 6.90 10.03
N ARG A 26 -9.53 5.93 9.86
CA ARG A 26 -10.29 5.31 10.96
C ARG A 26 -9.55 4.14 11.58
N ASN A 27 -8.94 3.29 10.76
CA ASN A 27 -8.24 2.09 11.19
C ASN A 27 -7.01 1.80 10.28
N PRO A 28 -5.78 2.16 10.71
CA PRO A 28 -4.56 1.92 9.95
C PRO A 28 -4.13 0.45 9.90
N TYR A 29 -4.78 -0.41 10.70
CA TYR A 29 -4.51 -1.85 10.79
C TYR A 29 -5.79 -2.67 10.53
N PRO A 30 -6.21 -2.80 9.26
CA PRO A 30 -7.39 -3.58 8.91
C PRO A 30 -7.21 -5.07 9.26
N SER A 31 -8.18 -5.61 9.99
CA SER A 31 -8.34 -7.05 10.25
C SER A 31 -8.65 -7.83 8.97
N ALA A 32 -8.62 -9.17 9.03
CA ALA A 32 -8.91 -10.02 7.86
C ALA A 32 -10.30 -9.75 7.26
N SER A 33 -11.32 -9.58 8.10
CA SER A 33 -12.69 -9.28 7.70
C SER A 33 -12.80 -7.92 7.01
N GLU A 34 -12.15 -6.90 7.57
CA GLU A 34 -12.14 -5.54 6.99
C GLU A 34 -11.40 -5.51 5.65
N ARG A 35 -10.29 -6.25 5.51
CA ARG A 35 -9.61 -6.41 4.23
C ARG A 35 -10.53 -7.00 3.16
N TYR A 36 -11.36 -7.97 3.53
CA TYR A 36 -12.33 -8.57 2.61
C TYR A 36 -13.41 -7.57 2.18
N LEU A 37 -13.91 -6.77 3.12
CA LEU A 37 -14.85 -5.69 2.82
C LEU A 37 -14.23 -4.67 1.84
N LEU A 38 -12.98 -4.27 2.06
CA LEU A 38 -12.27 -3.34 1.17
C LEU A 38 -12.06 -3.92 -0.22
N VAL A 39 -11.81 -5.23 -0.33
CA VAL A 39 -11.76 -5.95 -1.60
C VAL A 39 -13.08 -5.87 -2.35
N GLN A 40 -14.20 -6.12 -1.67
CA GLN A 40 -15.54 -6.01 -2.27
C GLN A 40 -15.85 -4.58 -2.71
N LEU A 41 -15.54 -3.58 -1.89
CA LEU A 41 -15.82 -2.17 -2.17
C LEU A 41 -14.94 -1.59 -3.28
N THR A 42 -13.67 -1.98 -3.33
CA THR A 42 -12.69 -1.42 -4.28
C THR A 42 -12.49 -2.30 -5.51
N GLY A 43 -12.96 -3.54 -5.52
CA GLY A 43 -12.66 -4.53 -6.57
C GLY A 43 -11.17 -4.91 -6.62
N ARG A 44 -10.40 -4.62 -5.57
CA ARG A 44 -8.97 -4.97 -5.46
C ARG A 44 -8.85 -6.38 -4.89
N THR A 45 -7.70 -7.02 -5.08
CA THR A 45 -7.40 -8.29 -4.38
C THR A 45 -6.90 -8.03 -2.96
N ILE A 46 -7.06 -8.99 -2.05
CA ILE A 46 -6.58 -8.89 -0.65
C ILE A 46 -5.11 -8.48 -0.58
N LYS A 47 -4.28 -9.04 -1.46
CA LYS A 47 -2.86 -8.70 -1.58
C LYS A 47 -2.66 -7.23 -1.96
N GLN A 48 -3.40 -6.71 -2.94
CA GLN A 48 -3.29 -5.31 -3.36
C GLN A 48 -3.74 -4.34 -2.26
N VAL A 49 -4.79 -4.69 -1.52
CA VAL A 49 -5.21 -3.93 -0.34
C VAL A 49 -4.07 -3.92 0.70
N GLN A 50 -3.52 -5.09 1.03
CA GLN A 50 -2.41 -5.21 1.99
C GLN A 50 -1.13 -4.46 1.56
N ASP A 51 -0.77 -4.54 0.28
CA ASP A 51 0.35 -3.81 -0.29
C ASP A 51 0.10 -2.30 -0.25
N TRP A 52 -1.14 -1.85 -0.48
CA TRP A 52 -1.51 -0.44 -0.38
C TRP A 52 -1.36 0.09 1.04
N PHE A 53 -1.87 -0.62 2.06
CA PHE A 53 -1.71 -0.21 3.47
C PHE A 53 -0.23 -0.18 3.87
N SER A 54 0.55 -1.17 3.45
CA SER A 54 1.98 -1.23 3.74
C SER A 54 2.75 -0.09 3.07
N ASN A 55 2.42 0.23 1.82
CA ASN A 55 3.01 1.36 1.11
C ASN A 55 2.59 2.70 1.72
N ARG A 56 1.33 2.83 2.14
CA ARG A 56 0.81 4.05 2.77
C ARG A 56 1.51 4.35 4.08
N ARG A 57 1.69 3.35 4.95
CA ARG A 57 2.47 3.50 6.18
C ARG A 57 3.92 3.93 5.91
N ARG A 58 4.58 3.33 4.91
CA ARG A 58 5.94 3.75 4.53
C ARG A 58 5.98 5.19 4.04
N THR A 59 5.01 5.64 3.25
CA THR A 59 4.93 7.04 2.81
C THR A 59 4.65 7.96 4.00
N ASP A 60 3.73 7.60 4.88
CA ASP A 60 3.40 8.37 6.09
C ASP A 60 4.61 8.54 7.01
N SER A 61 5.35 7.46 7.29
CA SER A 61 6.60 7.53 8.04
C SER A 61 7.66 8.38 7.34
N ARG A 62 7.71 8.40 6.00
CA ARG A 62 8.64 9.28 5.25
C ARG A 62 8.25 10.76 5.36
N LEU A 63 6.96 11.08 5.32
CA LEU A 63 6.47 12.46 5.45
C LEU A 63 6.62 12.99 6.90
N ILE A 64 6.49 12.13 7.90
CA ILE A 64 6.77 12.46 9.30
C ILE A 64 8.29 12.55 9.54
N SER A 65 9.07 11.67 8.90
CA SER A 65 10.54 11.66 9.01
C SER A 65 11.24 12.82 8.29
N THR A 66 10.58 13.51 7.35
CA THR A 66 11.13 14.75 6.74
C THR A 66 11.23 15.93 7.71
N GLN A 67 10.79 15.76 8.97
CA GLN A 67 10.98 16.72 10.07
C GLN A 67 12.02 16.27 11.12
N SER A 68 12.84 15.23 10.85
CA SER A 68 13.94 14.87 11.76
C SER A 68 15.27 14.69 11.03
N ILE A 69 16.14 15.66 11.25
CA ILE A 69 17.60 15.61 11.20
C ILE A 69 18.07 14.21 11.68
N ASN A 70 18.89 13.51 10.89
CA ASN A 70 19.63 12.27 11.20
C ASN A 70 18.85 10.95 11.32
N ASN A 71 18.69 10.19 10.22
CA ASN A 71 19.05 8.75 10.15
C ASN A 71 18.70 8.06 8.81
N ILE A 72 19.76 7.62 8.12
CA ILE A 72 19.93 6.45 7.23
C ILE A 72 18.70 6.03 6.39
N PRO A 73 18.69 6.25 5.05
CA PRO A 73 17.75 5.57 4.18
C PRO A 73 18.09 4.08 4.14
N LEU A 74 17.13 3.20 4.45
CA LEU A 74 17.24 1.78 4.08
C LEU A 74 17.26 1.69 2.53
N SER A 75 18.45 1.85 1.96
CA SER A 75 18.78 1.46 0.60
C SER A 75 18.70 -0.06 0.53
N VAL A 76 17.69 -0.57 -0.17
CA VAL A 76 17.74 -1.91 -0.75
C VAL A 76 18.93 -1.93 -1.70
N SER A 77 20.00 -2.61 -1.29
CA SER A 77 21.16 -2.90 -2.13
C SER A 77 20.72 -3.67 -3.36
N ARG A 78 20.65 -2.99 -4.50
CA ARG A 78 20.56 -3.63 -5.82
C ARG A 78 21.88 -3.33 -6.51
N SER A 79 22.75 -4.34 -6.47
CA SER A 79 24.10 -4.34 -7.03
C SER A 79 24.13 -3.75 -8.44
N GLN A 80 25.00 -2.76 -8.61
CA GLN A 80 25.47 -2.24 -9.89
C GLN A 80 26.68 -3.09 -10.29
N PRO A 81 26.64 -3.88 -11.37
CA PRO A 81 27.85 -4.26 -12.06
C PRO A 81 28.29 -3.09 -12.96
N MET A 82 29.61 -2.88 -13.01
CA MET A 82 30.27 -2.00 -13.98
C MET A 82 30.00 -2.44 -15.42
#